data_AF-A0A9D1C330-F1
#
_entry.id   AF-A0A9D1C330-F1
#
_cell.length_a   1.000
_cell.length_b   1.000
_cell.length_c   1.000
_cell.angle_alpha   90.00
_cell.angle_beta   90.00
_cell.angle_gamma   90.00
#
_symmetry.space_group_name_H-M   'P 1'
#
loop_
_entity.id
_entity.type
_entity.pdbx_description
1 polymer ?
#
loop_
_entity_poly.entity_id
_entity_poly.type
_entity_poly.pdbx_seq_one_letter_code
_entity_poly.pdbx_strand_id
1 'polypeptide(L)'
;MAPCEEYAVYNGPHDTSILDAGYTLSKKKDLLMIDQNGYMYYLGAAHNYSFRNTVFIDLTTGVQYRSSDLFRKDSGVWDYLSNTITAKIRESTDEMIYFDDSVSIGPGTKFALTDDGIDFYFEKGEIAANAAGMQVFHVPYSDLADYLDTEGAFWRSFN
;
A
#
# COMPACT_ATOMS: atom_id res chain seq x y z
N MET A 1 -4.46 -29.49 -49.48
CA MET A 1 -5.38 -28.77 -48.59
C MET A 1 -4.55 -28.18 -47.48
N ALA A 2 -4.49 -26.86 -47.38
CA ALA A 2 -3.87 -26.21 -46.22
C ALA A 2 -4.72 -26.54 -44.97
N PRO A 3 -4.12 -26.78 -43.79
CA PRO A 3 -4.91 -26.89 -42.57
C PRO A 3 -5.65 -25.58 -42.38
N CYS A 4 -6.94 -25.66 -42.07
CA CYS A 4 -7.72 -24.50 -41.65
C CYS A 4 -7.00 -23.89 -40.45
N GLU A 5 -6.54 -22.64 -40.55
CA GLU A 5 -6.14 -21.88 -39.37
C GLU A 5 -7.38 -21.79 -38.49
N GLU A 6 -7.37 -22.53 -37.39
CA GLU A 6 -8.37 -22.39 -36.35
C GLU A 6 -8.07 -21.05 -35.68
N TYR A 7 -8.73 -19.98 -36.15
CA TYR A 7 -8.69 -18.70 -35.45
C TYR A 7 -9.16 -18.96 -34.02
N ALA A 8 -8.35 -18.54 -33.05
CA ALA A 8 -8.68 -18.70 -31.64
C ALA A 8 -10.10 -18.17 -31.37
N VAL A 9 -10.98 -19.05 -30.90
CA VAL A 9 -12.36 -18.68 -30.57
C VAL A 9 -12.36 -18.13 -29.15
N TYR A 10 -12.46 -16.80 -29.03
CA TYR A 10 -12.51 -16.07 -27.78
C TYR A 10 -13.93 -16.19 -27.17
N ASN A 11 -14.11 -17.08 -26.18
CA ASN A 11 -15.43 -17.42 -25.60
C ASN A 11 -15.42 -17.55 -24.05
N GLY A 12 -14.38 -17.12 -23.33
CA GLY A 12 -14.32 -17.18 -21.86
C GLY A 12 -13.85 -15.89 -21.16
N PRO A 13 -13.91 -15.79 -19.81
CA PRO A 13 -13.38 -14.62 -19.07
C PRO A 13 -11.86 -14.43 -19.22
N HIS A 14 -11.15 -15.43 -19.78
CA HIS A 14 -9.72 -15.39 -20.11
C HIS A 14 -9.42 -14.65 -21.43
N ASP A 15 -10.47 -14.25 -22.14
CA ASP A 15 -10.44 -13.70 -23.50
C ASP A 15 -10.71 -12.18 -23.52
N THR A 16 -10.72 -11.55 -22.35
CA THR A 16 -10.91 -10.10 -22.20
C THR A 16 -10.01 -9.54 -21.12
N SER A 17 -9.49 -8.33 -21.34
CA SER A 17 -8.87 -7.57 -20.26
C SER A 17 -9.95 -6.99 -19.35
N ILE A 18 -9.81 -7.19 -18.04
CA ILE A 18 -10.70 -6.64 -17.02
C ILE A 18 -9.94 -5.58 -16.25
N LEU A 19 -10.55 -4.41 -16.10
CA LEU A 19 -10.14 -3.39 -15.13
C LEU A 19 -11.37 -3.08 -14.27
N ASP A 20 -11.27 -3.41 -13.00
CA ASP A 20 -12.21 -2.97 -11.97
C ASP A 20 -11.45 -2.03 -11.02
N ALA A 21 -12.04 -0.87 -10.74
CA ALA A 21 -11.43 0.13 -9.89
C ALA A 21 -12.50 0.76 -9.00
N GLY A 22 -12.20 0.81 -7.71
CA GLY A 22 -13.07 1.36 -6.70
C GLY A 22 -12.32 2.34 -5.80
N TYR A 23 -13.08 2.97 -4.93
CA TYR A 23 -12.52 3.75 -3.83
C TYR A 23 -13.45 3.73 -2.63
N THR A 24 -12.87 3.85 -1.45
CA THR A 24 -13.58 4.18 -0.22
C THR A 24 -13.21 5.59 0.22
N LEU A 25 -14.21 6.39 0.58
CA LEU A 25 -13.99 7.71 1.17
C LEU A 25 -14.17 7.62 2.68
N SER A 26 -13.13 8.03 3.40
CA SER A 26 -13.15 8.16 4.85
C SER A 26 -12.75 9.58 5.23
N LYS A 27 -13.32 10.12 6.31
CA LYS A 27 -13.00 11.45 6.81
C LYS A 27 -12.71 11.38 8.30
N LYS A 28 -11.62 12.01 8.74
CA LYS A 28 -11.32 12.28 10.16
C LYS A 28 -10.91 13.74 10.30
N LYS A 29 -11.55 14.47 11.21
CA LYS A 29 -11.40 15.94 11.37
C LYS A 29 -11.50 16.65 10.01
N ASP A 30 -10.43 17.29 9.54
CA ASP A 30 -10.40 18.03 8.27
C ASP A 30 -9.73 17.24 7.15
N LEU A 31 -9.26 16.02 7.42
CA LEU A 31 -8.60 15.17 6.44
C LEU A 31 -9.60 14.23 5.75
N LEU A 32 -9.68 14.34 4.42
CA LEU A 32 -10.26 13.33 3.55
C LEU A 32 -9.20 12.29 3.17
N MET A 33 -9.55 11.02 3.35
CA MET A 33 -8.78 9.85 2.95
C MET A 33 -9.53 9.13 1.84
N ILE A 34 -8.90 9.01 0.68
CA ILE A 34 -9.44 8.30 -0.48
C ILE A 34 -8.61 7.03 -0.63
N ASP A 35 -9.15 5.90 -0.19
CA ASP A 35 -8.53 4.59 -0.32
C ASP A 35 -8.95 3.97 -1.64
N GLN A 36 -8.06 4.02 -2.63
CA GLN A 36 -8.29 3.55 -3.98
C GLN A 36 -7.81 2.11 -4.11
N ASN A 37 -8.62 1.26 -4.72
CA ASN A 37 -8.25 -0.10 -5.04
C ASN A 37 -8.53 -0.40 -6.50
N GLY A 38 -7.71 -1.27 -7.08
CA GLY A 38 -7.94 -1.76 -8.43
C GLY A 38 -7.60 -3.22 -8.57
N TYR A 39 -8.34 -3.86 -9.45
CA TYR A 39 -8.12 -5.21 -9.94
C TYR A 39 -7.98 -5.14 -11.45
N MET A 40 -6.88 -5.70 -11.95
CA MET A 40 -6.61 -5.76 -13.36
C MET A 40 -6.25 -7.19 -13.75
N TYR A 41 -6.87 -7.68 -14.81
CA TYR A 41 -6.50 -8.95 -15.43
C TYR A 41 -6.29 -8.68 -16.90
N TYR A 42 -5.05 -8.76 -17.36
CA TYR A 42 -4.76 -8.59 -18.78
C TYR A 42 -5.11 -9.85 -19.55
N LEU A 43 -5.52 -9.67 -20.80
CA LEU A 43 -5.71 -10.79 -21.71
C LEU A 43 -4.46 -11.68 -21.77
N GLY A 44 -4.64 -12.97 -21.52
CA GLY A 44 -3.54 -13.96 -21.52
C GLY A 44 -2.62 -13.90 -20.29
N ALA A 45 -2.93 -13.09 -19.27
CA ALA A 45 -2.14 -13.08 -18.04
C ALA A 45 -2.32 -14.36 -17.22
N ALA A 46 -1.25 -14.85 -16.60
CA ALA A 46 -1.33 -16.01 -15.71
C ALA A 46 -2.08 -15.71 -14.41
N HIS A 47 -2.06 -14.45 -13.95
CA HIS A 47 -2.73 -14.01 -12.74
C HIS A 47 -3.17 -12.55 -12.85
N ASN A 48 -4.05 -12.12 -11.95
CA ASN A 48 -4.43 -10.72 -11.84
C ASN A 48 -3.31 -9.88 -11.21
N TYR A 49 -3.39 -8.57 -11.41
CA TYR A 49 -2.67 -7.55 -10.67
C TYR A 49 -3.68 -6.78 -9.81
N SER A 50 -3.29 -6.39 -8.61
CA SER A 50 -4.11 -5.54 -7.76
C SER A 50 -3.24 -4.43 -7.21
N PHE A 51 -3.80 -3.22 -7.12
CA PHE A 51 -3.15 -2.10 -6.47
C PHE A 51 -4.02 -1.52 -5.38
N ARG A 52 -3.38 -0.89 -4.40
CA ARG A 52 -4.01 -0.02 -3.41
C ARG A 52 -3.21 1.26 -3.30
N ASN A 53 -3.89 2.39 -3.20
CA ASN A 53 -3.27 3.69 -3.02
C ASN A 53 -4.17 4.57 -2.15
N THR A 54 -3.58 5.22 -1.15
CA THR A 54 -4.33 6.13 -0.28
C THR A 54 -3.94 7.58 -0.58
N VAL A 55 -4.92 8.42 -0.88
CA VAL A 55 -4.74 9.86 -1.07
C VAL A 55 -5.26 10.60 0.16
N PHE A 56 -4.48 11.56 0.64
CA PHE A 56 -4.76 12.36 1.84
C PHE A 56 -4.94 13.83 1.43
N ILE A 57 -6.13 14.40 1.62
CA ILE A 57 -6.45 15.79 1.22
C ILE A 57 -7.02 16.55 2.41
N ASP A 58 -6.40 17.67 2.75
CA ASP A 58 -6.95 18.65 3.68
C ASP A 58 -8.17 19.35 3.05
N LEU A 59 -9.35 19.19 3.64
CA LEU A 59 -10.60 19.75 3.13
C LEU A 59 -10.70 21.28 3.32
N THR A 60 -9.89 21.86 4.20
CA THR A 60 -9.85 23.31 4.45
C THR A 60 -8.94 24.01 3.46
N THR A 61 -7.79 23.42 3.16
CA THR A 61 -6.75 24.04 2.33
C THR A 61 -6.66 23.49 0.91
N GLY A 62 -7.20 22.29 0.66
CA GLY A 62 -7.05 21.56 -0.59
C GLY A 62 -5.68 20.92 -0.79
N VAL A 63 -4.78 21.01 0.20
CA VAL A 63 -3.44 20.44 0.12
C VAL A 63 -3.51 18.92 0.16
N GLN A 64 -2.79 18.26 -0.76
CA GLN A 64 -2.59 16.82 -0.72
C GLN A 64 -1.29 16.50 0.04
N TYR A 65 -1.39 15.64 1.06
CA TYR A 65 -0.24 15.24 1.87
C TYR A 65 0.38 13.91 1.39
N ARG A 66 1.68 13.77 1.66
CA ARG A 66 2.48 12.55 1.52
C ARG A 66 2.93 12.07 2.90
N SER A 67 3.42 10.83 3.00
CA SER A 67 3.97 10.27 4.24
C SER A 67 5.05 11.15 4.87
N SER A 68 5.91 11.77 4.05
CA SER A 68 6.94 12.70 4.51
C SER A 68 6.41 13.92 5.25
N ASP A 69 5.18 14.34 4.99
CA ASP A 69 4.57 15.51 5.64
C ASP A 69 4.06 15.21 7.05
N LEU A 70 4.04 13.93 7.44
CA LEU A 70 3.59 13.46 8.76
C LEU A 70 4.73 13.50 9.80
N PHE A 71 5.98 13.47 9.33
CA PHE A 71 7.14 13.29 10.16
C PHE A 71 8.00 14.56 10.22
N ARG A 72 8.68 14.74 11.35
CA ARG A 72 9.69 15.78 11.54
C ARG A 72 10.83 15.54 10.54
N LYS A 73 11.35 16.62 9.97
CA LYS A 73 12.52 16.58 9.09
C LYS A 73 13.74 16.04 9.82
N ASP A 74 14.56 15.27 9.11
CA ASP A 74 15.83 14.70 9.59
C ASP A 74 15.71 13.90 10.91
N SER A 75 14.52 13.35 11.19
CA SER A 75 14.23 12.61 12.43
C SER A 75 14.81 11.19 12.49
N GLY A 76 15.34 10.67 11.37
CA GLY A 76 15.76 9.26 11.27
C GLY A 76 14.59 8.27 11.17
N VAL A 77 13.36 8.76 10.93
CA VAL A 77 12.14 7.92 10.93
C VAL A 77 12.19 6.77 9.91
N TRP A 78 12.79 7.00 8.74
CA TRP A 78 12.85 5.97 7.69
C TRP A 78 13.74 4.80 8.08
N ASP A 79 14.87 5.07 8.75
CA ASP A 79 15.75 4.02 9.27
C ASP A 79 15.06 3.28 10.41
N TYR A 80 14.39 4.01 11.32
CA TYR A 80 13.59 3.41 12.38
C TYR A 80 12.50 2.48 11.83
N LEU A 81 11.69 2.95 10.87
CA LEU A 81 10.62 2.17 10.25
C LEU A 81 11.17 0.95 9.49
N SER A 82 12.26 1.11 8.74
CA SER A 82 12.92 0.01 8.03
C SER A 82 13.38 -1.07 8.99
N ASN A 83 14.03 -0.70 10.09
CA ASN A 83 14.49 -1.64 11.10
C ASN A 83 13.32 -2.31 11.83
N THR A 84 12.29 -1.56 12.20
CA THR A 84 11.10 -2.08 12.88
C THR A 84 10.36 -3.09 12.03
N ILE A 85 10.11 -2.80 10.75
CA ILE A 85 9.40 -3.73 9.86
C ILE A 85 10.28 -4.92 9.48
N THR A 86 11.58 -4.70 9.26
CA THR A 86 12.55 -5.79 9.06
C THR A 86 12.58 -6.76 10.24
N ALA A 87 12.54 -6.26 11.48
CA ALA A 87 12.45 -7.11 12.66
C ALA A 87 11.17 -7.96 12.65
N LYS A 88 10.01 -7.37 12.33
CA LYS A 88 8.74 -8.11 12.19
C LYS A 88 8.80 -9.20 11.11
N ILE A 89 9.46 -8.93 9.98
CA ILE A 89 9.69 -9.91 8.92
C ILE A 89 10.52 -11.09 9.44
N ARG A 90 11.59 -10.82 10.18
CA ARG A 90 12.50 -11.84 10.74
C ARG A 90 11.86 -12.67 11.86
N GLU A 91 10.93 -12.08 12.61
CA GLU A 91 10.16 -12.73 13.67
C GLU A 91 9.00 -13.59 13.13
N SER A 92 8.66 -13.49 11.86
CA SER A 92 7.62 -14.29 11.22
C SER A 92 8.03 -15.77 11.17
N THR A 93 7.59 -16.56 12.15
CA THR A 93 8.01 -17.96 12.34
C THR A 93 7.29 -18.99 11.47
N ASP A 94 6.20 -18.65 10.79
CA ASP A 94 5.36 -19.62 10.06
C ASP A 94 5.08 -19.21 8.60
N GLU A 95 5.23 -20.20 7.70
CA GLU A 95 4.73 -20.36 6.30
C GLU A 95 4.95 -19.24 5.25
N MET A 96 5.22 -17.99 5.66
CA MET A 96 5.46 -16.87 4.76
C MET A 96 6.96 -16.67 4.54
N ILE A 97 7.44 -17.26 3.44
CA ILE A 97 8.77 -16.97 2.93
C ILE A 97 8.72 -15.60 2.25
N TYR A 98 9.21 -14.58 2.96
CA TYR A 98 9.58 -13.31 2.34
C TYR A 98 10.79 -13.54 1.41
N PHE A 99 10.86 -12.76 0.33
CA PHE A 99 11.93 -12.89 -0.66
C PHE A 99 13.29 -12.41 -0.15
N ASP A 100 13.27 -11.50 0.82
CA ASP A 100 14.45 -10.95 1.48
C ASP A 100 14.20 -10.93 3.00
N ASP A 101 15.27 -10.89 3.79
CA ASP A 101 15.21 -10.80 5.25
C ASP A 101 15.08 -9.34 5.75
N SER A 102 15.04 -8.38 4.83
CA SER A 102 14.99 -6.95 5.11
C SER A 102 14.15 -6.16 4.11
N VAL A 103 13.65 -5.01 4.54
CA VAL A 103 12.93 -4.05 3.68
C VAL A 103 13.37 -2.62 3.98
N SER A 104 13.28 -1.77 2.96
CA SER A 104 13.48 -0.32 3.10
C SER A 104 12.14 0.41 3.06
N ILE A 105 11.90 1.22 4.08
CA ILE A 105 10.75 2.11 4.20
C ILE A 105 11.22 3.53 3.91
N GLY A 106 10.50 4.22 3.04
CA GLY A 106 10.82 5.59 2.66
C GLY A 106 9.59 6.42 2.30
N PRO A 107 9.78 7.67 1.83
CA PRO A 107 8.68 8.56 1.47
C PRO A 107 7.73 8.01 0.39
N GLY A 108 8.20 7.06 -0.43
CA GLY A 108 7.40 6.40 -1.47
C GLY A 108 6.68 5.14 -1.01
N THR A 109 6.96 4.63 0.20
CA THR A 109 6.30 3.43 0.71
C THR A 109 4.82 3.71 0.95
N LYS A 110 3.96 2.81 0.47
CA LYS A 110 2.51 2.96 0.56
C LYS A 110 2.06 2.77 2.01
N PHE A 111 1.11 3.60 2.44
CA PHE A 111 0.64 3.60 3.81
C PHE A 111 -0.84 3.97 3.92
N ALA A 112 -1.45 3.62 5.05
CA ALA A 112 -2.77 4.05 5.48
C ALA A 112 -2.70 4.50 6.95
N LEU A 113 -3.46 5.52 7.30
CA LEU A 113 -3.63 5.93 8.69
C LEU A 113 -4.74 5.10 9.34
N THR A 114 -4.47 4.54 10.52
CA THR A 114 -5.47 3.92 11.38
C THR A 114 -5.74 4.82 12.58
N ASP A 115 -6.66 4.42 13.45
CA ASP A 115 -6.97 5.18 14.66
C ASP A 115 -5.82 5.23 15.67
N ASP A 116 -4.95 4.22 15.67
CA ASP A 116 -3.90 4.00 16.65
C ASP A 116 -2.47 3.96 16.07
N GLY A 117 -2.32 3.98 14.75
CA GLY A 117 -1.01 3.94 14.10
C GLY A 117 -1.04 4.10 12.59
N ILE A 118 0.03 3.62 11.96
CA ILE A 118 0.24 3.65 10.52
C ILE A 118 0.40 2.23 10.01
N ASP A 119 -0.40 1.85 9.03
CA ASP A 119 -0.24 0.60 8.29
C ASP A 119 0.62 0.85 7.07
N PHE A 120 1.81 0.27 7.02
CA PHE A 120 2.63 0.19 5.81
C PHE A 120 2.30 -1.10 5.06
N TYR A 121 2.06 -1.03 3.76
CA TYR A 121 1.64 -2.19 2.99
C TYR A 121 2.42 -2.38 1.70
N PHE A 122 2.60 -3.66 1.36
CA PHE A 122 3.32 -4.15 0.19
C PHE A 122 2.38 -5.03 -0.64
N GLU A 123 2.35 -4.82 -1.95
CA GLU A 123 1.49 -5.54 -2.86
C GLU A 123 1.86 -7.03 -2.93
N LYS A 124 0.93 -7.84 -3.48
CA LYS A 124 1.18 -9.26 -3.73
C LYS A 124 2.39 -9.41 -4.64
N GLY A 125 3.34 -10.27 -4.26
CA GLY A 125 4.55 -10.46 -5.05
C GLY A 125 5.60 -9.36 -4.89
N GLU A 126 5.39 -8.36 -4.02
CA GLU A 126 6.39 -7.30 -3.79
C GLU A 126 7.51 -7.79 -2.87
N ILE A 127 7.15 -8.34 -1.72
CA ILE A 127 8.12 -8.84 -0.72
C ILE A 127 7.93 -10.33 -0.35
N ALA A 128 6.86 -10.96 -0.84
CA ALA A 128 6.52 -12.35 -0.58
C ALA A 128 5.70 -12.93 -1.76
N ALA A 129 5.60 -14.27 -1.84
CA ALA A 129 4.85 -14.94 -2.90
C ALA A 129 3.40 -14.42 -3.01
N ASN A 130 2.85 -14.37 -4.23
CA ASN A 130 1.48 -13.88 -4.47
C ASN A 130 0.40 -14.56 -3.59
N ALA A 131 0.59 -15.84 -3.26
CA ALA A 131 -0.31 -16.62 -2.41
C ALA A 131 -0.37 -16.10 -0.95
N ALA A 132 0.66 -15.40 -0.49
CA ALA A 132 0.69 -14.76 0.83
C ALA A 132 -0.22 -13.52 0.91
N GLY A 133 -0.74 -13.02 -0.21
CA GLY A 133 -1.57 -11.84 -0.24
C GLY A 133 -0.79 -10.53 -0.07
N MET A 134 -1.51 -9.45 0.23
CA MET A 134 -0.93 -8.14 0.52
C MET A 134 -0.36 -8.17 1.93
N GLN A 135 0.88 -7.72 2.08
CA GLN A 135 1.55 -7.69 3.38
C GLN A 135 1.31 -6.35 4.04
N VAL A 136 0.91 -6.36 5.32
CA VAL A 136 0.58 -5.15 6.07
C VAL A 136 1.31 -5.19 7.40
N PHE A 137 2.05 -4.11 7.70
CA PHE A 137 2.79 -3.94 8.93
C PHE A 137 2.31 -2.68 9.64
N HIS A 138 1.64 -2.90 10.77
CA HIS A 138 1.16 -1.84 11.64
C HIS A 138 2.28 -1.29 12.53
N VAL A 139 2.40 0.03 12.64
CA VAL A 139 3.29 0.72 13.58
C VAL A 139 2.47 1.72 14.42
N PRO A 140 2.35 1.50 15.74
CA PRO A 140 1.57 2.38 16.62
C PRO A 140 2.10 3.82 16.66
N TYR A 141 1.22 4.80 16.83
CA TYR A 141 1.62 6.21 17.00
C TYR A 141 2.47 6.42 18.27
N SER A 142 2.29 5.60 19.31
CA SER A 142 3.11 5.63 20.52
C SER A 142 4.59 5.41 20.21
N ASP A 143 4.87 4.52 19.26
CA ASP A 143 6.22 4.15 18.85
C ASP A 143 6.84 5.22 17.93
N LEU A 144 5.98 6.09 17.37
CA LEU A 144 6.34 7.16 16.45
C LEU A 144 6.38 8.55 17.10
N ALA A 145 6.13 8.66 18.41
CA ALA A 145 5.93 9.94 19.09
C ALA A 145 7.09 10.94 18.91
N ASP A 146 8.33 10.46 18.87
CA ASP A 146 9.51 11.31 18.68
C ASP A 146 9.73 11.73 17.21
N TYR A 147 9.11 11.01 16.28
CA TYR A 147 9.26 11.21 14.83
C TYR A 147 8.12 12.02 14.21
N LEU A 148 6.92 11.99 14.80
CA LEU A 148 5.74 12.69 14.28
C LEU A 148 5.87 14.22 14.43
N ASP A 149 5.55 14.95 13.37
CA ASP A 149 5.38 16.41 13.43
C ASP A 149 3.97 16.72 13.89
N THR A 150 3.74 16.67 15.21
CA THR A 150 2.41 16.87 15.79
C THR A 150 1.88 18.30 15.64
N GLU A 151 2.75 19.27 15.35
CA GLU A 151 2.38 20.64 15.01
C GLU A 151 2.23 20.84 13.50
N GLY A 152 2.60 19.84 12.70
CA GLY A 152 2.51 19.82 11.26
C GLY A 152 1.07 19.87 10.76
N ALA A 153 0.88 20.46 9.58
CA ALA A 153 -0.44 20.62 8.98
C ALA A 153 -1.13 19.27 8.71
N PHE A 154 -0.37 18.26 8.28
CA PHE A 154 -0.91 16.92 8.07
C PHE A 154 -1.43 16.32 9.38
N TRP A 155 -0.62 16.28 10.44
CA TRP A 155 -1.05 15.73 11.72
C TRP A 155 -2.29 16.43 12.28
N ARG A 156 -2.29 17.77 12.30
CA ARG A 156 -3.44 18.55 12.83
C ARG A 156 -4.72 18.41 12.01
N SER A 157 -4.61 18.13 10.70
CA SER A 157 -5.78 17.85 9.87
C SER A 157 -6.43 16.50 10.22
N PHE A 158 -5.68 15.57 10.81
CA PHE A 158 -6.11 14.21 11.14
C PHE A 158 -6.46 14.01 12.63
N ASN A 159 -5.63 14.53 13.54
CA ASN A 159 -5.70 14.36 15.00
C ASN A 159 -5.94 15.66 15.75
#